data_AF-A0A9E0DQZ7-F1
#
_entry.id   AF-A0A9E0DQZ7-F1
#
_cell.length_a   1.000
_cell.length_b   1.000
_cell.length_c   1.000
_cell.angle_alpha   90.00
_cell.angle_beta   90.00
_cell.angle_gamma   90.00
#
_symmetry.space_group_name_H-M   'P 1'
#
loop_
_entity.id
_entity.type
_entity.pdbx_description
1 polymer ?
#
loop_
_entity_poly.entity_id
_entity_poly.type
_entity_poly.pdbx_seq_one_letter_code
_entity_poly.pdbx_strand_id
1 'polypeptide(L)'
;EGKTPLKVGKKYRLKLANQEVEVEVESITKVIDASSLDSSDDTLKEIKLNDVGEVILRTKEEIAFDTFRENQGTGRFVIVDGYDVTGGGIVNAAEKSVAETIQPSFVKDELVARGDLFDEFYYNVGNNEVAKSSSNHQVYAEGDAIPLTGESYTYPANFDVLVLRDKVSILIRDGKVDTIQALDDYKYTGAPLVNGRGFALYIANQEDLQNMLVSYDQLESSDYRKRVEFANRYYSFGRFRKVVFDFDYII
;
A
#
# COMPACT_ATOMS: atom_id res chain seq x y z
N GLU A 1 -34.36 -10.18 11.13
CA GLU A 1 -33.72 -8.85 11.29
C GLU A 1 -32.42 -9.05 12.05
N GLY A 2 -31.30 -8.84 11.36
CA GLY A 2 -29.96 -9.19 11.83
C GLY A 2 -29.53 -8.36 13.03
N LYS A 3 -29.46 -9.00 14.20
CA LYS A 3 -28.99 -8.38 15.47
C LYS A 3 -27.47 -8.42 15.62
N THR A 4 -26.77 -9.04 14.68
CA THR A 4 -25.34 -9.33 14.80
C THR A 4 -24.52 -8.26 14.08
N PRO A 5 -23.57 -7.62 14.76
CA PRO A 5 -22.68 -6.65 14.12
C PRO A 5 -21.80 -7.31 13.05
N LEU A 6 -21.40 -6.52 12.06
CA LEU A 6 -20.41 -6.93 11.06
C LEU A 6 -19.02 -6.86 11.69
N LYS A 7 -18.25 -7.94 11.73
CA LYS A 7 -16.98 -8.03 12.45
C LYS A 7 -15.82 -8.37 11.54
N VAL A 8 -14.67 -7.72 11.78
CA VAL A 8 -13.40 -8.08 11.13
C VAL A 8 -13.06 -9.55 11.39
N GLY A 9 -12.60 -10.26 10.36
CA GLY A 9 -12.23 -11.68 10.38
C GLY A 9 -13.41 -12.65 10.37
N LYS A 10 -14.66 -12.17 10.43
CA LYS A 10 -15.84 -13.04 10.29
C LYS A 10 -16.20 -13.23 8.82
N LYS A 11 -16.61 -14.44 8.49
CA LYS A 11 -17.11 -14.83 7.18
C LYS A 11 -18.60 -14.56 7.05
N TYR A 12 -18.97 -14.10 5.86
CA TYR A 12 -20.33 -13.80 5.45
C TYR A 12 -20.53 -14.24 4.00
N ARG A 13 -21.76 -14.07 3.51
CA ARG A 13 -22.10 -14.30 2.12
C ARG A 13 -22.47 -12.98 1.46
N LEU A 14 -21.75 -12.62 0.42
CA LEU A 14 -22.01 -11.45 -0.42
C LEU A 14 -22.94 -11.87 -1.55
N LYS A 15 -24.05 -11.16 -1.74
CA LYS A 15 -24.86 -11.24 -2.96
C LYS A 15 -24.69 -9.96 -3.76
N LEU A 16 -24.12 -10.08 -4.96
CA LEU A 16 -23.88 -8.97 -5.88
C LEU A 16 -24.39 -9.38 -7.26
N ALA A 17 -25.34 -8.61 -7.80
CA ALA A 17 -26.07 -8.95 -9.01
C ALA A 17 -26.66 -10.39 -8.95
N ASN A 18 -26.19 -11.29 -9.82
CA ASN A 18 -26.58 -12.71 -9.88
C ASN A 18 -25.58 -13.65 -9.20
N GLN A 19 -24.55 -13.12 -8.55
CA GLN A 19 -23.48 -13.88 -7.89
C GLN A 19 -23.70 -13.93 -6.38
N GLU A 20 -23.32 -15.06 -5.78
CA GLU A 20 -23.37 -15.29 -4.35
C GLU A 20 -22.07 -15.97 -3.91
N VAL A 21 -21.24 -15.25 -3.15
CA VAL A 21 -19.89 -15.71 -2.78
C VAL A 21 -19.60 -15.59 -1.30
N GLU A 22 -18.77 -16.47 -0.77
CA GLU A 22 -18.22 -16.36 0.58
C GLU A 22 -17.21 -15.21 0.62
N VAL A 23 -17.38 -14.30 1.58
CA VAL A 23 -16.48 -13.17 1.83
C VAL A 23 -16.06 -13.13 3.29
N GLU A 24 -14.88 -12.58 3.55
CA GLU A 24 -14.41 -12.25 4.88
C GLU A 24 -14.24 -10.74 5.01
N VAL A 25 -14.63 -10.18 6.15
CA VAL A 25 -14.35 -8.77 6.43
C VAL A 25 -12.87 -8.64 6.76
N GLU A 26 -12.09 -8.16 5.80
CA GLU A 26 -10.65 -8.01 5.95
C GLU A 26 -10.31 -6.84 6.88
N SER A 27 -10.96 -5.70 6.69
CA SER A 27 -10.81 -4.54 7.54
C SER A 27 -12.04 -3.64 7.48
N ILE A 28 -12.21 -2.81 8.52
CA ILE A 28 -13.14 -1.69 8.54
C ILE A 28 -12.28 -0.43 8.55
N THR A 29 -12.40 0.41 7.53
CA THR A 29 -11.58 1.62 7.37
C THR A 29 -12.23 2.84 8.00
N LYS A 30 -13.56 2.84 8.11
CA LYS A 30 -14.34 3.93 8.68
C LYS A 30 -15.64 3.41 9.28
N VAL A 31 -16.04 3.97 10.42
CA VAL A 31 -17.37 3.80 11.00
C VAL A 31 -17.91 5.19 11.35
N ILE A 32 -19.16 5.42 10.99
CA ILE A 32 -19.94 6.59 11.35
C ILE A 32 -21.11 6.07 12.20
N ASP A 33 -21.07 6.40 13.48
CA ASP A 33 -22.15 6.07 14.41
C ASP A 33 -23.36 6.96 14.09
N ALA A 34 -24.51 6.32 13.82
CA ALA A 34 -25.73 7.05 13.46
C ALA A 34 -26.29 7.91 14.61
N SER A 35 -25.84 7.68 15.85
CA SER A 35 -26.22 8.42 17.05
C SER A 35 -25.20 9.50 17.45
N SER A 36 -23.99 9.46 16.90
CA SER A 36 -22.88 10.34 17.27
C SER A 36 -21.91 10.50 16.09
N LEU A 37 -21.68 11.72 15.61
CA LEU A 37 -20.73 12.01 14.52
C LEU A 37 -19.24 11.85 14.94
N ASP A 38 -18.94 11.23 16.09
CA ASP A 38 -17.57 11.01 16.56
C ASP A 38 -16.96 9.71 16.00
N SER A 39 -15.84 9.85 15.30
CA SER A 39 -15.00 8.72 14.87
C SER A 39 -13.98 8.41 15.97
N SER A 40 -14.16 7.29 16.67
CA SER A 40 -13.20 6.83 17.69
C SER A 40 -12.57 5.49 17.30
N ASP A 41 -11.24 5.37 17.47
CA ASP A 41 -10.40 4.26 16.96
C ASP A 41 -10.83 2.85 17.43
N ASP A 42 -11.54 2.70 18.55
CA ASP A 42 -12.03 1.40 19.05
C ASP A 42 -13.23 0.84 18.24
N THR A 43 -13.80 1.63 17.33
CA THR A 43 -14.95 1.24 16.47
C THR A 43 -14.56 0.45 15.23
N LEU A 44 -13.29 0.39 14.85
CA LEU A 44 -12.84 -0.27 13.60
C LEU A 44 -12.79 -1.81 13.66
N LYS A 45 -13.31 -2.42 14.74
CA LYS A 45 -13.38 -3.88 14.88
C LYS A 45 -14.76 -4.45 14.51
N GLU A 46 -15.80 -3.63 14.63
CA GLU A 46 -17.17 -4.06 14.30
C GLU A 46 -18.07 -2.88 13.91
N ILE A 47 -18.97 -3.09 12.95
CA ILE A 47 -20.05 -2.16 12.58
C ILE A 47 -21.33 -2.63 13.27
N LYS A 48 -21.92 -1.77 14.10
CA LYS A 48 -23.15 -2.11 14.83
C LYS A 48 -24.38 -1.86 13.98
N LEU A 49 -25.53 -2.30 14.50
CA LEU A 49 -26.82 -2.07 13.88
C LEU A 49 -27.07 -0.56 13.74
N ASN A 50 -27.45 -0.13 12.53
CA ASN A 50 -27.68 1.26 12.10
C ASN A 50 -26.43 2.10 11.84
N ASP A 51 -25.23 1.58 12.11
CA ASP A 51 -24.00 2.30 11.75
C ASP A 51 -23.74 2.19 10.25
N VAL A 52 -23.04 3.19 9.72
CA VAL A 52 -22.55 3.19 8.34
C VAL A 52 -21.04 3.08 8.39
N GLY A 53 -20.47 2.16 7.63
CA GLY A 53 -19.01 2.03 7.57
C GLY A 53 -18.51 1.68 6.19
N GLU A 54 -17.21 1.88 6.03
CA GLU A 54 -16.44 1.50 4.85
C GLU A 54 -15.61 0.27 5.22
N VAL A 55 -15.66 -0.75 4.37
CA VAL A 55 -15.10 -2.08 4.63
C VAL A 55 -14.37 -2.61 3.42
N ILE A 56 -13.29 -3.33 3.67
CA ILE A 56 -12.61 -4.15 2.67
C ILE A 56 -13.12 -5.58 2.84
N LEU A 57 -13.72 -6.12 1.79
CA LEU A 57 -14.21 -7.49 1.74
C LEU A 57 -13.27 -8.34 0.89
N ARG A 58 -12.74 -9.40 1.49
CA ARG A 58 -11.95 -10.39 0.75
C ARG A 58 -12.88 -11.48 0.24
N THR A 59 -12.95 -11.64 -1.07
CA THR A 59 -13.71 -12.73 -1.69
C THR A 59 -12.88 -14.01 -1.67
N LYS A 60 -13.55 -15.14 -1.47
CA LYS A 60 -12.90 -16.46 -1.53
C LYS A 60 -12.60 -16.91 -2.97
N GLU A 61 -13.36 -16.38 -3.91
CA GLU A 61 -13.31 -16.70 -5.33
C GLU A 61 -13.30 -15.37 -6.12
N GLU A 62 -12.82 -15.41 -7.36
CA GLU A 62 -12.89 -14.27 -8.26
C GLU A 62 -14.36 -13.94 -8.58
N ILE A 63 -14.70 -12.65 -8.56
CA ILE A 63 -16.03 -12.18 -8.93
C ILE A 63 -15.94 -11.05 -9.94
N ALA A 64 -16.93 -10.99 -10.83
CA ALA A 64 -17.14 -9.81 -11.65
C ALA A 64 -17.97 -8.78 -10.86
N PHE A 65 -17.58 -7.52 -10.89
CA PHE A 65 -18.36 -6.43 -10.31
C PHE A 65 -18.18 -5.16 -11.13
N ASP A 66 -19.14 -4.27 -11.01
CA ASP A 66 -19.01 -2.88 -11.47
C ASP A 66 -18.96 -1.98 -10.23
N THR A 67 -18.26 -0.84 -10.33
CA THR A 67 -18.42 0.17 -9.28
C THR A 67 -19.83 0.75 -9.35
N PHE A 68 -20.34 1.20 -8.22
CA PHE A 68 -21.66 1.84 -8.16
C PHE A 68 -21.75 3.08 -9.08
N ARG A 69 -20.63 3.78 -9.25
CA ARG A 69 -20.51 4.96 -10.10
C ARG A 69 -20.67 4.61 -11.58
N GLU A 70 -20.09 3.49 -12.02
CA GLU A 70 -20.19 3.02 -13.41
C GLU A 70 -21.55 2.40 -13.70
N ASN A 71 -22.01 1.51 -12.82
CA ASN A 71 -23.30 0.85 -12.97
C ASN A 71 -23.97 0.59 -11.63
N GLN A 72 -24.97 1.42 -11.32
CA GLN A 72 -25.71 1.31 -10.06
C GLN A 72 -26.47 -0.02 -9.90
N GLY A 73 -26.83 -0.70 -10.99
CA GLY A 73 -27.59 -1.94 -10.94
C GLY A 73 -26.76 -3.12 -10.42
N THR A 74 -25.51 -3.19 -10.86
CA THR A 74 -24.56 -4.27 -10.57
C THR A 74 -23.52 -3.91 -9.50
N GLY A 75 -23.37 -2.62 -9.17
CA GLY A 75 -22.52 -2.13 -8.08
C GLY A 75 -23.20 -2.06 -6.71
N ARG A 76 -24.40 -2.63 -6.53
CA ARG A 76 -25.07 -2.77 -5.22
C ARG A 76 -24.96 -4.22 -4.75
N PHE A 77 -24.76 -4.41 -3.46
CA PHE A 77 -24.72 -5.74 -2.85
C PHE A 77 -25.46 -5.80 -1.51
N VAL A 78 -25.70 -7.02 -1.05
CA VAL A 78 -26.12 -7.31 0.32
C VAL A 78 -25.19 -8.32 0.98
N ILE A 79 -25.01 -8.17 2.28
CA ILE A 79 -24.30 -9.12 3.15
C ILE A 79 -25.34 -9.98 3.87
N VAL A 80 -25.10 -11.28 3.88
CA VAL A 80 -25.97 -12.30 4.48
C VAL A 80 -25.16 -13.10 5.49
N ASP A 81 -25.72 -13.23 6.70
CA ASP A 81 -25.19 -14.07 7.79
C ASP A 81 -26.19 -15.20 8.06
N GLY A 82 -25.84 -16.41 7.65
CA GLY A 82 -26.78 -17.54 7.61
C GLY A 82 -27.95 -17.27 6.65
N TYR A 83 -29.14 -17.06 7.21
CA TYR A 83 -30.38 -16.79 6.46
C TYR A 83 -30.85 -15.34 6.53
N ASP A 84 -30.22 -14.52 7.37
CA ASP A 84 -30.61 -13.12 7.56
C ASP A 84 -29.76 -12.19 6.69
N VAL A 85 -30.43 -11.25 6.02
CA VAL A 85 -29.74 -10.08 5.43
C VAL A 85 -29.32 -9.18 6.58
N THR A 86 -28.01 -8.93 6.70
CA THR A 86 -27.42 -8.16 7.80
C THR A 86 -26.90 -6.80 7.39
N GLY A 87 -26.78 -6.52 6.08
CA GLY A 87 -26.35 -5.21 5.60
C GLY A 87 -26.50 -5.07 4.10
N GLY A 88 -26.58 -3.83 3.63
CA GLY A 88 -26.56 -3.47 2.21
C GLY A 88 -25.40 -2.50 1.95
N GLY A 89 -24.83 -2.56 0.76
CA GLY A 89 -23.68 -1.73 0.40
C GLY A 89 -23.58 -1.45 -1.08
N ILE A 90 -22.64 -0.58 -1.41
CA ILE A 90 -22.25 -0.24 -2.77
C ILE A 90 -20.77 -0.55 -2.96
N VAL A 91 -20.39 -1.02 -4.15
CA VAL A 91 -18.99 -1.24 -4.50
C VAL A 91 -18.37 0.09 -4.89
N ASN A 92 -17.32 0.50 -4.17
CA ASN A 92 -16.60 1.74 -4.45
C ASN A 92 -15.47 1.51 -5.48
N ALA A 93 -14.60 0.53 -5.22
CA ALA A 93 -13.46 0.21 -6.07
C ALA A 93 -13.03 -1.26 -5.86
N ALA A 94 -12.18 -1.75 -6.76
CA ALA A 94 -11.39 -2.96 -6.52
C ALA A 94 -10.31 -2.65 -5.49
N GLU A 95 -10.28 -3.39 -4.38
CA GLU A 95 -9.06 -3.44 -3.58
C GLU A 95 -8.13 -4.47 -4.19
N LYS A 96 -6.99 -4.01 -4.72
CA LYS A 96 -5.91 -4.91 -5.08
C LYS A 96 -5.45 -5.56 -3.78
N SER A 97 -5.63 -6.88 -3.68
CA SER A 97 -5.13 -7.64 -2.53
C SER A 97 -3.69 -7.19 -2.24
N VAL A 98 -3.34 -6.95 -0.98
CA VAL A 98 -1.98 -6.62 -0.53
C VAL A 98 -0.95 -7.69 -0.94
N ALA A 99 -1.42 -8.80 -1.51
CA ALA A 99 -0.67 -9.84 -2.19
C ALA A 99 -0.48 -9.62 -3.72
N GLU A 100 -0.52 -8.39 -4.24
CA GLU A 100 0.34 -8.10 -5.38
C GLU A 100 1.77 -8.32 -4.88
N THR A 101 2.36 -9.45 -5.28
CA THR A 101 3.78 -9.72 -5.06
C THR A 101 4.51 -8.54 -5.68
N ILE A 102 4.96 -7.60 -4.85
CA ILE A 102 5.73 -6.44 -5.32
C ILE A 102 6.79 -7.02 -6.25
N GLN A 103 6.71 -6.67 -7.52
CA GLN A 103 7.58 -7.26 -8.52
C GLN A 103 9.03 -6.88 -8.19
N PRO A 104 10.01 -7.73 -8.52
CA PRO A 104 11.40 -7.37 -8.36
C PRO A 104 11.71 -6.16 -9.24
N SER A 105 12.32 -5.13 -8.65
CA SER A 105 12.89 -4.02 -9.42
C SER A 105 14.37 -4.29 -9.73
N PHE A 106 15.07 -5.03 -8.86
CA PHE A 106 16.48 -5.36 -9.05
C PHE A 106 16.76 -6.82 -8.73
N VAL A 107 17.63 -7.45 -9.53
CA VAL A 107 18.05 -8.83 -9.34
C VAL A 107 19.54 -9.02 -9.60
N LYS A 108 20.17 -9.85 -8.77
CA LYS A 108 21.53 -10.38 -8.97
C LYS A 108 21.66 -11.73 -8.28
N ASP A 109 21.88 -12.79 -9.05
CA ASP A 109 21.95 -14.16 -8.53
C ASP A 109 20.71 -14.49 -7.67
N GLU A 110 20.90 -14.73 -6.37
CA GLU A 110 19.84 -15.01 -5.39
C GLU A 110 19.28 -13.73 -4.72
N LEU A 111 19.92 -12.58 -4.92
CA LEU A 111 19.49 -11.30 -4.36
C LEU A 111 18.34 -10.73 -5.20
N VAL A 112 17.17 -10.62 -4.58
CA VAL A 112 15.96 -10.10 -5.20
C VAL A 112 15.44 -8.91 -4.38
N ALA A 113 15.49 -7.72 -4.96
CA ALA A 113 14.97 -6.52 -4.34
C ALA A 113 13.64 -6.12 -4.97
N ARG A 114 12.56 -6.25 -4.20
CA ARG A 114 11.20 -5.92 -4.64
C ARG A 114 10.85 -4.50 -4.22
N GLY A 115 10.44 -3.70 -5.19
CA GLY A 115 10.16 -2.29 -4.98
C GLY A 115 9.25 -1.69 -6.04
N ASP A 116 8.86 -0.47 -5.75
CA ASP A 116 8.05 0.42 -6.56
C ASP A 116 8.78 1.78 -6.67
N LEU A 117 10.12 1.71 -6.75
CA LEU A 117 11.02 2.87 -6.83
C LEU A 117 10.67 3.83 -7.96
N PHE A 118 10.11 3.34 -9.06
CA PHE A 118 9.78 4.13 -10.25
C PHE A 118 8.28 4.31 -10.47
N ASP A 119 7.45 3.92 -9.50
CA ASP A 119 6.01 4.19 -9.57
C ASP A 119 5.73 5.68 -9.43
N GLU A 120 4.61 6.12 -9.99
CA GLU A 120 4.20 7.51 -10.00
C GLU A 120 3.10 7.79 -8.97
N PHE A 121 3.06 9.01 -8.42
CA PHE A 121 2.04 9.47 -7.47
C PHE A 121 1.21 10.60 -8.06
N TYR A 122 -0.10 10.39 -8.11
CA TYR A 122 -1.07 11.34 -8.62
C TYR A 122 -2.07 11.74 -7.54
N TYR A 123 -2.48 13.00 -7.50
CA TYR A 123 -3.66 13.42 -6.75
C TYR A 123 -4.85 13.38 -7.70
N ASN A 124 -5.80 12.49 -7.43
CA ASN A 124 -7.04 12.43 -8.17
C ASN A 124 -8.01 13.48 -7.60
N VAL A 125 -8.28 14.48 -8.42
CA VAL A 125 -9.15 15.62 -8.05
C VAL A 125 -10.61 15.19 -7.89
N GLY A 126 -11.04 14.14 -8.58
CA GLY A 126 -12.42 13.68 -8.60
C GLY A 126 -12.87 12.99 -7.30
N ASN A 127 -11.95 12.38 -6.57
CA ASN A 127 -12.23 11.68 -5.31
C ASN A 127 -11.37 12.14 -4.11
N ASN A 128 -10.52 13.16 -4.30
CA ASN A 128 -9.63 13.73 -3.28
C ASN A 128 -8.65 12.72 -2.66
N GLU A 129 -8.07 11.85 -3.47
CA GLU A 129 -7.11 10.84 -3.03
C GLU A 129 -5.73 11.00 -3.68
N VAL A 130 -4.69 10.50 -3.02
CA VAL A 130 -3.40 10.27 -3.66
C VAL A 130 -3.34 8.83 -4.13
N ALA A 131 -3.34 8.65 -5.44
CA ALA A 131 -3.23 7.38 -6.14
C ALA A 131 -1.78 7.09 -6.52
N LYS A 132 -1.44 5.80 -6.58
CA LYS A 132 -0.16 5.33 -7.13
C LYS A 132 -0.41 4.65 -8.47
N SER A 133 0.43 4.96 -9.46
CA SER A 133 0.44 4.35 -10.79
C SER A 133 1.67 3.47 -10.95
N SER A 134 1.46 2.18 -11.17
CA SER A 134 2.53 1.23 -11.45
C SER A 134 2.66 1.03 -12.96
N SER A 135 3.48 1.86 -13.61
CA SER A 135 3.68 1.83 -15.07
C SER A 135 5.01 1.19 -15.49
N ASN A 136 6.02 1.16 -14.62
CA ASN A 136 7.34 0.64 -14.93
C ASN A 136 7.62 -0.68 -14.19
N HIS A 137 7.51 -1.80 -14.92
CA HIS A 137 7.77 -3.16 -14.42
C HIS A 137 9.13 -3.71 -14.89
N GLN A 138 10.05 -2.85 -15.30
CA GLN A 138 11.38 -3.30 -15.71
C GLN A 138 12.18 -3.80 -14.51
N VAL A 139 12.84 -4.94 -14.69
CA VAL A 139 13.80 -5.50 -13.73
C VAL A 139 15.20 -5.11 -14.18
N TYR A 140 15.99 -4.54 -13.28
CA TYR A 140 17.34 -4.04 -13.54
C TYR A 140 18.40 -4.94 -12.89
N ALA A 141 19.51 -5.15 -13.60
CA ALA A 141 20.72 -5.82 -13.12
C ALA A 141 21.90 -4.83 -13.06
N GLU A 142 23.03 -5.25 -12.49
CA GLU A 142 24.26 -4.45 -12.50
C GLU A 142 24.68 -4.06 -13.93
N GLY A 143 25.03 -2.80 -14.13
CA GLY A 143 25.37 -2.19 -15.41
C GLY A 143 24.20 -1.50 -16.12
N ASP A 144 22.95 -1.81 -15.75
CA ASP A 144 21.78 -1.23 -16.41
C ASP A 144 21.58 0.25 -16.05
N ALA A 145 21.14 1.04 -17.02
CA ALA A 145 20.69 2.40 -16.79
C ALA A 145 19.26 2.40 -16.23
N ILE A 146 19.02 3.25 -15.23
CA ILE A 146 17.71 3.40 -14.60
C ILE A 146 17.10 4.77 -14.91
N PRO A 147 15.76 4.91 -14.89
CA PRO A 147 15.14 6.22 -15.04
C PRO A 147 15.37 7.05 -13.78
N LEU A 148 16.02 8.21 -13.94
CA LEU A 148 16.22 9.17 -12.85
C LEU A 148 15.06 10.16 -12.70
N THR A 149 14.27 10.34 -13.76
CA THR A 149 13.15 11.29 -13.79
C THR A 149 11.90 10.60 -14.29
N GLY A 150 10.81 10.83 -13.58
CA GLY A 150 9.45 10.53 -14.00
C GLY A 150 8.56 11.76 -13.82
N GLU A 151 7.26 11.58 -13.92
CA GLU A 151 6.28 12.66 -13.74
C GLU A 151 6.29 13.17 -12.29
N SER A 152 6.35 12.24 -11.33
CA SER A 152 6.22 12.50 -9.89
C SER A 152 7.52 12.29 -9.11
N TYR A 153 8.64 11.93 -9.77
CA TYR A 153 9.92 11.74 -9.10
C TYR A 153 11.12 12.32 -9.86
N THR A 154 12.17 12.65 -9.12
CA THR A 154 13.48 13.06 -9.66
C THR A 154 14.57 12.67 -8.68
N TYR A 155 15.42 11.72 -9.09
CA TYR A 155 16.55 11.22 -8.32
C TYR A 155 17.86 11.84 -8.80
N PRO A 156 18.86 12.04 -7.92
CA PRO A 156 20.19 12.43 -8.34
C PRO A 156 20.88 11.28 -9.11
N ALA A 157 21.93 11.59 -9.86
CA ALA A 157 22.69 10.57 -10.60
C ALA A 157 23.39 9.54 -9.68
N ASN A 158 23.70 9.94 -8.44
CA ASN A 158 24.35 9.12 -7.43
C ASN A 158 23.47 9.05 -6.18
N PHE A 159 22.97 7.86 -5.84
CA PHE A 159 22.22 7.56 -4.62
C PHE A 159 22.24 6.05 -4.36
N ASP A 160 21.84 5.63 -3.17
CA ASP A 160 21.73 4.20 -2.83
C ASP A 160 20.30 3.87 -2.38
N VAL A 161 19.84 2.66 -2.70
CA VAL A 161 18.52 2.13 -2.39
C VAL A 161 18.67 1.06 -1.31
N LEU A 162 17.96 1.21 -0.19
CA LEU A 162 17.91 0.21 0.87
C LEU A 162 16.54 -0.47 0.90
N VAL A 163 16.49 -1.74 0.47
CA VAL A 163 15.26 -2.54 0.49
C VAL A 163 15.25 -3.40 1.75
N LEU A 164 14.89 -2.77 2.87
CA LEU A 164 15.02 -3.35 4.21
C LEU A 164 14.34 -4.72 4.36
N ARG A 165 13.12 -4.87 3.82
CA ARG A 165 12.36 -6.14 3.87
C ARG A 165 13.13 -7.29 3.22
N ASP A 166 13.78 -7.00 2.10
CA ASP A 166 14.46 -8.00 1.29
C ASP A 166 15.94 -8.13 1.66
N LYS A 167 16.43 -7.29 2.58
CA LYS A 167 17.82 -7.21 3.04
C LYS A 167 18.81 -7.06 1.88
N VAL A 168 18.46 -6.21 0.92
CA VAL A 168 19.30 -5.87 -0.24
C VAL A 168 19.58 -4.37 -0.25
N SER A 169 20.80 -3.99 -0.63
CA SER A 169 21.16 -2.62 -1.00
C SER A 169 21.59 -2.53 -2.46
N ILE A 170 21.23 -1.44 -3.12
CA ILE A 170 21.59 -1.15 -4.52
C ILE A 170 22.29 0.20 -4.57
N LEU A 171 23.52 0.23 -5.08
CA LEU A 171 24.27 1.46 -5.30
C LEU A 171 24.02 1.93 -6.73
N ILE A 172 23.60 3.19 -6.88
CA ILE A 172 23.40 3.81 -8.20
C ILE A 172 24.51 4.82 -8.44
N ARG A 173 25.26 4.64 -9.52
CA ARG A 173 26.31 5.58 -9.94
C ARG A 173 26.09 6.03 -11.37
N ASP A 174 26.16 7.34 -11.58
CA ASP A 174 25.94 7.99 -12.88
C ASP A 174 24.65 7.50 -13.60
N GLY A 175 23.58 7.32 -12.82
CA GLY A 175 22.28 6.84 -13.32
C GLY A 175 22.21 5.37 -13.70
N LYS A 176 23.18 4.55 -13.25
CA LYS A 176 23.23 3.12 -13.51
C LYS A 176 23.31 2.32 -12.22
N VAL A 177 22.81 1.09 -12.28
CA VAL A 177 23.03 0.10 -11.22
C VAL A 177 24.51 -0.26 -11.19
N ASP A 178 25.22 0.18 -10.16
CA ASP A 178 26.64 -0.12 -9.99
C ASP A 178 26.81 -1.45 -9.27
N THR A 179 26.20 -1.57 -8.09
CA THR A 179 26.33 -2.75 -7.23
C THR A 179 24.99 -3.14 -6.63
N ILE A 180 24.67 -4.43 -6.66
CA ILE A 180 23.61 -5.09 -5.89
C ILE A 180 24.28 -6.04 -4.90
N GLN A 181 23.98 -5.88 -3.62
CA GLN A 181 24.61 -6.66 -2.54
C GLN A 181 23.67 -6.86 -1.35
N ALA A 182 24.02 -7.78 -0.46
CA ALA A 182 23.32 -7.94 0.81
C ALA A 182 23.41 -6.65 1.64
N LEU A 183 22.35 -6.32 2.36
CA LEU A 183 22.28 -5.11 3.18
C LEU A 183 23.32 -5.10 4.31
N ASP A 184 23.70 -6.27 4.82
CA ASP A 184 24.73 -6.40 5.86
C ASP A 184 26.12 -5.97 5.38
N ASP A 185 26.37 -6.03 4.06
CA ASP A 185 27.62 -5.59 3.44
C ASP A 185 27.63 -4.08 3.14
N TYR A 186 26.49 -3.39 3.30
CA TYR A 186 26.35 -1.99 2.97
C TYR A 186 27.09 -1.06 3.94
N LYS A 187 27.80 -0.07 3.38
CA LYS A 187 28.49 0.97 4.14
C LYS A 187 28.05 2.34 3.65
N TYR A 188 27.63 3.18 4.58
CA TYR A 188 27.21 4.53 4.24
C TYR A 188 28.41 5.37 3.81
N THR A 189 28.34 5.91 2.59
CA THR A 189 29.40 6.73 1.98
C THR A 189 29.05 8.20 1.87
N GLY A 190 27.88 8.61 2.39
CA GLY A 190 27.37 9.98 2.27
C GLY A 190 26.45 10.21 1.06
N ALA A 191 26.29 9.21 0.18
CA ALA A 191 25.32 9.28 -0.91
C ALA A 191 23.88 9.42 -0.35
N PRO A 192 22.98 10.15 -1.05
CA PRO A 192 21.57 10.16 -0.68
C PRO A 192 21.00 8.74 -0.64
N LEU A 193 20.13 8.48 0.34
CA LEU A 193 19.50 7.17 0.51
C LEU A 193 18.01 7.23 0.19
N VAL A 194 17.50 6.18 -0.43
CA VAL A 194 16.06 5.95 -0.61
C VAL A 194 15.67 4.53 -0.18
N ASN A 195 14.42 4.30 0.18
CA ASN A 195 13.91 2.95 0.41
C ASN A 195 13.44 2.29 -0.91
N GLY A 196 13.00 1.03 -0.85
CA GLY A 196 12.45 0.31 -2.00
C GLY A 196 11.19 0.94 -2.65
N ARG A 197 10.58 1.94 -2.00
CA ARG A 197 9.45 2.72 -2.54
C ARG A 197 9.89 4.07 -3.11
N GLY A 198 11.19 4.36 -3.11
CA GLY A 198 11.73 5.63 -3.59
C GLY A 198 11.52 6.82 -2.67
N PHE A 199 11.16 6.61 -1.40
CA PHE A 199 11.14 7.67 -0.40
C PHE A 199 12.54 7.86 0.14
N ALA A 200 12.97 9.12 0.33
CA ALA A 200 14.28 9.37 0.90
C ALA A 200 14.37 8.92 2.35
N LEU A 201 15.56 8.48 2.76
CA LEU A 201 15.87 8.13 4.14
C LEU A 201 16.62 9.29 4.82
N TYR A 202 16.18 9.69 6.01
CA TYR A 202 16.86 10.68 6.84
C TYR A 202 17.97 10.02 7.66
N ILE A 203 19.13 9.85 7.03
CA ILE A 203 20.34 9.30 7.62
C ILE A 203 21.47 10.31 7.39
N ALA A 204 22.09 10.82 8.46
CA ALA A 204 23.18 11.78 8.34
C ALA A 204 24.56 11.10 8.37
N ASN A 205 24.66 9.93 8.99
CA ASN A 205 25.92 9.22 9.19
C ASN A 205 25.71 7.70 9.39
N GLN A 206 26.80 6.95 9.56
CA GLN A 206 26.77 5.50 9.74
C GLN A 206 26.09 5.05 11.05
N GLU A 207 26.17 5.85 12.13
CA GLU A 207 25.52 5.56 13.41
C GLU A 207 24.00 5.67 13.27
N ASP A 208 23.51 6.71 12.60
CA ASP A 208 22.08 6.88 12.28
C ASP A 208 21.54 5.68 11.48
N LEU A 209 22.31 5.21 10.51
CA LEU A 209 21.96 4.03 9.72
C LEU A 209 21.83 2.80 10.60
N GLN A 210 22.83 2.53 11.46
CA GLN A 210 22.79 1.40 12.38
C GLN A 210 21.59 1.47 13.31
N ASN A 211 21.29 2.65 13.87
CA ASN A 211 20.12 2.86 14.71
C ASN A 211 18.80 2.60 13.95
N MET A 212 18.71 3.01 12.68
CA MET A 212 17.54 2.72 11.85
C MET A 212 17.38 1.22 11.61
N LEU A 213 18.46 0.51 11.26
CA LEU A 213 18.42 -0.93 11.00
C LEU A 213 18.00 -1.72 12.24
N VAL A 214 18.58 -1.41 13.41
CA VAL A 214 18.16 -2.01 14.68
C VAL A 214 16.69 -1.73 14.99
N SER A 215 16.25 -0.49 14.77
CA SER A 215 14.84 -0.11 14.98
C SER A 215 13.90 -0.87 14.03
N TYR A 216 14.31 -1.08 12.78
CA TYR A 216 13.53 -1.82 11.78
C TYR A 216 13.39 -3.29 12.14
N ASP A 217 14.46 -3.95 12.58
CA ASP A 217 14.46 -5.36 12.98
C ASP A 217 13.56 -5.64 14.20
N GLN A 218 13.27 -4.63 15.01
CA GLN A 218 12.36 -4.71 16.15
C GLN A 218 10.90 -4.43 15.80
N LEU A 219 10.58 -4.13 14.53
CA LEU A 219 9.21 -3.86 14.10
C LEU A 219 8.42 -5.17 13.95
N GLU A 220 7.48 -5.38 14.86
CA GLU A 220 6.45 -6.41 14.73
C GLU A 220 5.38 -5.97 13.73
N SER A 221 4.98 -6.87 12.81
CA SER A 221 3.98 -6.55 11.77
C SER A 221 2.63 -6.10 12.35
N SER A 222 2.28 -6.61 13.54
CA SER A 222 1.04 -6.29 14.27
C SER A 222 1.07 -4.95 15.00
N ASP A 223 2.23 -4.34 15.22
CA ASP A 223 2.35 -3.06 15.96
C ASP A 223 2.28 -1.87 14.99
N TYR A 224 1.06 -1.50 14.61
CA TYR A 224 0.80 -0.40 13.68
C TYR A 224 1.44 0.91 14.12
N ARG A 225 1.36 1.26 15.41
CA ARG A 225 1.86 2.55 15.92
C ARG A 225 3.37 2.68 15.77
N LYS A 226 4.14 1.67 16.15
CA LYS A 226 5.60 1.70 15.98
C LYS A 226 6.02 1.79 14.52
N ARG A 227 5.28 1.14 13.62
CA ARG A 227 5.56 1.22 12.17
C ARG A 227 5.33 2.62 11.63
N VAL A 228 4.27 3.31 12.08
CA VAL A 228 4.01 4.71 11.73
C VAL A 228 5.09 5.63 12.29
N GLU A 229 5.47 5.46 13.56
CA GLU A 229 6.55 6.22 14.19
C GLU A 229 7.87 6.04 13.46
N PHE A 230 8.22 4.80 13.10
CA PHE A 230 9.42 4.50 12.31
C PHE A 230 9.38 5.20 10.96
N ALA A 231 8.29 5.06 10.21
CA ALA A 231 8.15 5.68 8.89
C ALA A 231 8.26 7.21 8.98
N ASN A 232 7.55 7.85 9.92
CA ASN A 232 7.59 9.30 10.08
C ASN A 232 8.94 9.82 10.57
N ARG A 233 9.72 8.99 11.28
CA ARG A 233 11.06 9.35 11.74
C ARG A 233 12.09 9.29 10.61
N TYR A 234 12.03 8.25 9.78
CA TYR A 234 13.10 7.96 8.83
C TYR A 234 12.77 8.27 7.38
N TYR A 235 11.50 8.36 6.99
CA TYR A 235 11.12 8.52 5.58
C TYR A 235 10.75 9.96 5.24
N SER A 236 11.06 10.34 4.01
CA SER A 236 10.66 11.60 3.40
C SER A 236 10.09 11.37 2.01
N PHE A 237 8.81 11.70 1.85
CA PHE A 237 8.17 11.67 0.53
C PHE A 237 8.71 12.80 -0.36
N GLY A 238 8.64 14.04 0.13
CA GLY A 238 8.85 15.25 -0.68
C GLY A 238 10.29 15.55 -1.13
N ARG A 239 11.29 14.75 -0.75
CA ARG A 239 12.69 15.05 -1.08
C ARG A 239 13.03 14.75 -2.55
N PHE A 240 12.54 13.61 -3.05
CA PHE A 240 12.76 13.17 -4.44
C PHE A 240 11.46 12.87 -5.17
N ARG A 241 10.32 12.99 -4.49
CA ARG A 241 8.99 12.80 -5.06
C ARG A 241 8.11 14.01 -4.83
N LYS A 242 7.11 14.15 -5.67
CA LYS A 242 6.01 15.11 -5.58
C LYS A 242 4.71 14.40 -5.94
N VAL A 243 3.58 15.03 -5.67
CA VAL A 243 2.30 14.55 -6.18
C VAL A 243 1.94 15.37 -7.43
N VAL A 244 1.48 14.71 -8.48
CA VAL A 244 1.06 15.34 -9.74
C VAL A 244 -0.47 15.35 -9.80
N PHE A 245 -1.09 16.46 -10.20
CA PHE A 245 -2.54 16.49 -10.36
C PHE A 245 -2.96 15.79 -11.64
N ASP A 246 -3.96 14.91 -11.54
CA ASP A 246 -4.57 14.25 -12.69
C ASP A 246 -6.11 14.34 -12.56
N PHE A 247 -6.79 14.53 -13.69
CA PHE A 247 -8.24 14.68 -13.80
C PHE A 247 -8.93 13.44 -14.38
N ASP A 248 -8.17 12.54 -15.02
CA ASP A 248 -8.67 11.39 -15.79
C ASP A 248 -8.06 10.05 -15.33
N TYR A 249 -7.23 10.04 -14.27
CA TYR A 249 -6.62 8.81 -13.77
C TYR A 249 -7.65 7.89 -13.09
N ILE A 250 -7.98 6.79 -13.75
CA ILE A 250 -8.79 5.68 -13.22
C ILE A 250 -7.82 4.56 -12.82
N ILE A 251 -7.81 4.17 -11.55
CA ILE A 251 -7.06 3.02 -11.02
C ILE A 251 -7.75 1.71 -11.43
#